data_AF-A0A7S2L0H4-F1
#
_entry.id   AF-A0A7S2L0H4-F1
#
_cell.length_a   1.000
_cell.length_b   1.000
_cell.length_c   1.000
_cell.angle_alpha   90.00
_cell.angle_beta   90.00
_cell.angle_gamma   90.00
#
_symmetry.space_group_name_H-M   'P 1'
#
loop_
_entity.id
_entity.type
_entity.pdbx_description
1 polymer ?
#
loop_
_entity_poly.entity_id
_entity_poly.type
_entity_poly.pdbx_seq_one_letter_code
_entity_poly.pdbx_strand_id
1 'polypeptide(L)'
;MNKCILVVIQITCAPTQHLKTLNPHLDHAAFDAFYSNEHCPYMYNAGHCQVSSFGVGGTNGHAIFWGEARKPIVDVKQKLLVKVMNSAPPIIADGPDPADWEYSGPPFDLKDGEKCSITYWKDPVTGDEEVRFDRQLKAIAAPAEFYCTSGNHNDWTDDRMVEGDRPGLFFQEVEIPDSGRLEFRILADGEHDRSIGPEETTESRSVPIIGPGSDVRTSWIATGRPGDLMRIEYMTTQGPSGGAGLQSVSWFPVEA
;
A
#
# COMPACT_ATOMS: atom_id res chain seq x y z
N MET A 1 -24.89 21.48 -26.17
CA MET A 1 -25.26 21.34 -24.74
C MET A 1 -25.44 19.87 -24.33
N ASN A 2 -26.40 19.12 -24.90
CA ASN A 2 -26.68 17.73 -24.49
C ASN A 2 -25.46 16.79 -24.48
N LYS A 3 -24.56 16.91 -25.47
CA LYS A 3 -23.29 16.17 -25.49
C LYS A 3 -22.48 16.38 -24.20
N CYS A 4 -22.28 17.63 -23.79
CA CYS A 4 -21.51 17.97 -22.60
C CYS A 4 -22.15 17.43 -21.31
N ILE A 5 -23.49 17.51 -21.22
CA ILE A 5 -24.25 16.95 -20.09
C ILE A 5 -24.03 15.42 -20.02
N LEU A 6 -24.14 14.71 -21.14
CA LEU A 6 -23.94 13.27 -21.17
C LEU A 6 -22.50 12.86 -20.88
N VAL A 7 -21.52 13.63 -21.37
CA VAL A 7 -20.09 13.42 -21.07
C VAL A 7 -19.83 13.51 -19.57
N VAL A 8 -20.41 14.50 -18.89
CA VAL A 8 -20.29 14.66 -17.43
C VAL A 8 -21.03 13.54 -16.68
N ILE A 9 -22.24 13.16 -17.11
CA ILE A 9 -22.99 12.07 -16.46
C ILE A 9 -22.26 10.72 -16.57
N GLN A 10 -21.64 10.45 -17.71
CA GLN A 10 -20.93 9.20 -18.00
C GLN A 10 -19.44 9.26 -17.67
N ILE A 11 -18.91 10.44 -17.33
CA ILE A 11 -17.48 10.67 -17.05
C ILE A 11 -16.61 10.11 -18.20
N THR A 12 -17.08 10.28 -19.44
CA THR A 12 -16.43 9.75 -20.66
C THR A 12 -16.61 10.72 -21.82
N CYS A 13 -15.51 11.19 -22.39
CA CYS A 13 -15.47 11.99 -23.60
C CYS A 13 -15.83 11.15 -24.82
N ALA A 14 -16.71 11.68 -25.68
CA ALA A 14 -17.06 11.05 -26.95
C ALA A 14 -16.10 11.46 -28.08
N PRO A 15 -15.78 10.53 -29.01
CA PRO A 15 -14.81 10.76 -30.07
C PRO A 15 -15.25 11.86 -31.05
N THR A 16 -14.26 12.61 -31.54
CA THR A 16 -14.44 13.57 -32.64
C THR A 16 -14.40 12.83 -33.96
N GLN A 17 -15.46 12.96 -34.75
CA GLN A 17 -15.57 12.30 -36.04
C GLN A 17 -14.84 13.09 -37.13
N HIS A 18 -14.49 12.41 -38.22
CA HIS A 18 -13.81 12.99 -39.38
C HIS A 18 -12.44 13.62 -39.08
N LEU A 19 -11.81 13.25 -37.97
CA LEU A 19 -10.49 13.72 -37.57
C LEU A 19 -9.40 12.69 -37.93
N LYS A 20 -9.00 12.66 -39.21
CA LYS A 20 -7.88 11.80 -39.68
C LYS A 20 -6.53 12.51 -39.67
N THR A 21 -6.55 13.80 -39.96
CA THR A 21 -5.36 14.65 -40.04
C THR A 21 -5.75 16.00 -39.46
N LEU A 22 -4.88 16.56 -38.62
CA LEU A 22 -5.13 17.88 -38.04
C LEU A 22 -4.99 18.98 -39.10
N ASN A 23 -5.67 20.11 -38.90
CA ASN A 23 -5.60 21.21 -39.85
C ASN A 23 -4.23 21.90 -39.75
N PRO A 24 -3.40 21.90 -40.81
CA PRO A 24 -2.04 22.46 -40.77
C PRO A 24 -1.99 23.98 -40.55
N HIS A 25 -3.13 24.67 -40.70
CA HIS A 25 -3.24 26.10 -40.42
C HIS A 25 -3.54 26.41 -38.95
N LEU A 26 -3.80 25.40 -38.11
CA LEU A 26 -3.95 25.57 -36.67
C LEU A 26 -2.60 25.31 -35.99
N ASP A 27 -2.18 26.23 -35.13
CA ASP A 27 -1.05 25.99 -34.25
C ASP A 27 -1.49 25.11 -33.07
N HIS A 28 -1.24 23.81 -33.18
CA HIS A 28 -1.61 22.84 -32.15
C HIS A 28 -0.73 22.93 -30.90
N ALA A 29 0.44 23.56 -30.97
CA ALA A 29 1.30 23.77 -29.81
C ALA A 29 0.84 24.96 -28.94
N ALA A 30 0.02 25.85 -29.51
CA ALA A 30 -0.51 27.01 -28.79
C ALA A 30 -1.60 26.65 -27.75
N PHE A 31 -2.16 25.44 -27.82
CA PHE A 31 -3.20 24.97 -26.89
C PHE A 31 -2.83 23.62 -26.32
N ASP A 32 -2.88 23.49 -24.99
CA ASP A 32 -2.77 22.21 -24.32
C ASP A 32 -4.10 21.44 -24.47
N ALA A 33 -4.31 20.88 -25.67
CA ALA A 33 -5.55 20.24 -26.08
C ALA A 33 -5.29 18.87 -26.70
N PHE A 34 -5.97 17.86 -26.16
CA PHE A 34 -6.00 16.53 -26.73
C PHE A 34 -7.22 16.35 -27.64
N TYR A 35 -6.99 16.02 -28.91
CA TYR A 35 -8.07 15.75 -29.86
C TYR A 35 -8.46 14.27 -29.85
N SER A 36 -9.51 13.93 -29.09
CA SER A 36 -9.96 12.54 -28.93
C SER A 36 -10.58 11.98 -30.21
N ASN A 37 -10.01 10.89 -30.74
CA ASN A 37 -10.59 10.07 -31.83
C ASN A 37 -11.30 8.81 -31.33
N GLU A 38 -11.15 8.49 -30.04
CA GLU A 38 -11.80 7.37 -29.35
C GLU A 38 -12.54 7.85 -28.10
N HIS A 39 -13.23 6.93 -27.42
CA HIS A 39 -13.84 7.21 -26.12
C HIS A 39 -12.76 7.32 -25.05
N CYS A 40 -12.70 8.47 -24.38
CA CYS A 40 -11.70 8.72 -23.35
C CYS A 40 -12.37 8.91 -21.99
N PRO A 41 -12.20 7.98 -21.02
CA PRO A 41 -12.74 8.13 -19.69
C PRO A 41 -11.99 9.22 -18.92
N TYR A 42 -12.65 9.88 -17.97
CA TYR A 42 -11.94 10.79 -17.08
C TYR A 42 -11.16 9.98 -16.03
N MET A 43 -10.11 10.58 -15.48
CA MET A 43 -9.34 9.96 -14.40
C MET A 43 -10.10 9.90 -13.07
N TYR A 44 -11.09 10.78 -12.87
CA TYR A 44 -11.81 10.95 -11.61
C TYR A 44 -13.31 10.75 -11.80
N ASN A 45 -14.00 10.44 -10.71
CA ASN A 45 -15.46 10.28 -10.68
C ASN A 45 -16.24 11.61 -10.81
N ALA A 46 -15.54 12.72 -10.93
CA ALA A 46 -16.12 14.03 -11.16
C ALA A 46 -15.28 14.78 -12.17
N GLY A 47 -15.92 15.68 -12.89
CA GLY A 47 -15.23 16.49 -13.87
C GLY A 47 -16.12 17.54 -14.48
N HIS A 48 -15.56 18.22 -15.47
CA HIS A 48 -16.28 19.26 -16.18
C HIS A 48 -16.15 19.08 -17.68
N CYS A 49 -17.11 19.64 -18.42
CA CYS A 49 -17.11 19.71 -19.87
C CYS A 49 -17.55 21.12 -20.27
N GLN A 50 -16.85 21.72 -21.23
CA GLN A 50 -17.10 23.10 -21.64
C GLN A 50 -17.63 23.14 -23.08
N VAL A 51 -18.42 24.14 -23.40
CA VAL A 51 -18.91 24.38 -24.76
C VAL A 51 -18.82 25.86 -25.09
N SER A 52 -18.25 26.16 -26.25
CA SER A 52 -18.27 27.50 -26.84
C SER A 52 -19.17 27.49 -28.08
N SER A 53 -19.92 28.57 -28.27
CA SER A 53 -20.74 28.81 -29.46
C SER A 53 -20.51 30.24 -29.93
N PHE A 54 -20.06 30.38 -31.18
CA PHE A 54 -19.76 31.67 -31.79
C PHE A 54 -20.77 31.95 -32.91
N GLY A 55 -21.60 32.96 -32.73
CA GLY A 55 -22.61 33.35 -33.70
C GLY A 55 -22.01 34.20 -34.82
N VAL A 56 -22.46 34.00 -36.06
CA VAL A 56 -21.99 34.76 -37.23
C VAL A 56 -22.21 36.27 -37.07
N GLY A 57 -23.26 36.68 -36.34
CA GLY A 57 -23.55 38.08 -36.03
C GLY A 57 -22.70 38.68 -34.90
N GLY A 58 -21.70 37.95 -34.37
CA GLY A 58 -20.78 38.41 -33.34
C GLY A 58 -21.20 38.10 -31.90
N THR A 59 -22.44 37.66 -31.66
CA THR A 59 -22.88 37.22 -30.33
C THR A 59 -22.28 35.85 -30.00
N ASN A 60 -21.53 35.78 -28.92
CA ASN A 60 -20.83 34.58 -28.46
C ASN A 60 -21.36 34.12 -27.11
N GLY A 61 -21.33 32.81 -26.87
CA GLY A 61 -21.69 32.21 -25.59
C GLY A 61 -20.74 31.08 -25.22
N HIS A 62 -20.43 30.99 -23.93
CA HIS A 62 -19.62 29.92 -23.36
C HIS A 62 -20.31 29.38 -22.11
N ALA A 63 -20.30 28.06 -21.93
CA ALA A 63 -20.88 27.43 -20.77
C ALA A 63 -19.99 26.29 -20.27
N ILE A 64 -19.92 26.15 -18.94
CA ILE A 64 -19.16 25.12 -18.24
C ILE A 64 -20.17 24.25 -17.50
N PHE A 65 -20.11 22.95 -17.75
CA PHE A 65 -20.89 21.93 -17.05
C PHE A 65 -19.96 21.19 -16.10
N TRP A 66 -20.37 21.03 -14.85
CA TRP A 66 -19.66 20.25 -13.85
C TRP A 66 -20.60 19.20 -13.27
N GLY A 67 -20.05 18.05 -12.87
CA GLY A 67 -20.81 17.01 -12.20
C GLY A 67 -19.97 15.77 -11.89
N GLU A 68 -20.65 14.80 -11.30
CA GLU A 68 -20.10 13.51 -10.89
C GLU A 68 -20.76 12.36 -11.66
N ALA A 69 -20.07 11.22 -11.75
CA ALA A 69 -20.61 10.06 -12.44
C ALA A 69 -21.89 9.59 -11.76
N ARG A 70 -22.88 9.27 -12.58
CA ARG A 70 -24.12 8.64 -12.08
C ARG A 70 -23.89 7.22 -11.55
N LYS A 71 -22.84 6.53 -12.02
CA LYS A 71 -22.56 5.15 -11.60
C LYS A 71 -21.64 5.20 -10.38
N PRO A 72 -21.96 4.49 -9.29
CA PRO A 72 -21.02 4.33 -8.19
C PRO A 72 -19.76 3.66 -8.74
N ILE A 73 -18.60 4.06 -8.20
CA ILE A 73 -17.33 3.38 -8.48
C ILE A 73 -17.56 1.90 -8.21
N VAL A 74 -17.43 1.09 -9.25
CA VAL A 74 -17.54 -0.35 -9.10
C VAL A 74 -16.28 -0.80 -8.37
N ASP A 75 -16.43 -1.23 -7.12
CA ASP A 75 -15.35 -1.93 -6.44
C ASP A 75 -15.11 -3.25 -7.19
N VAL A 76 -14.12 -3.23 -8.07
CA VAL A 76 -13.73 -4.37 -8.90
C VAL A 76 -13.33 -5.54 -8.01
N LYS A 77 -12.68 -5.29 -6.87
CA LYS A 77 -12.27 -6.34 -5.93
C LYS A 77 -13.49 -6.98 -5.30
N GLN A 78 -14.44 -6.17 -4.85
CA GLN A 78 -15.67 -6.68 -4.25
C GLN A 78 -16.51 -7.48 -5.27
N LYS A 79 -16.63 -7.00 -6.51
CA LYS A 79 -17.31 -7.77 -7.56
C LYS A 79 -16.59 -9.04 -7.95
N LEU A 80 -15.26 -9.03 -7.98
CA LEU A 80 -14.45 -10.23 -8.22
C LEU A 80 -14.67 -11.25 -7.09
N LEU A 81 -14.62 -10.82 -5.83
CA LEU A 81 -14.91 -11.66 -4.66
C LEU A 81 -16.30 -12.28 -4.74
N VAL A 82 -17.32 -11.48 -5.03
CA VAL A 82 -18.70 -11.99 -5.19
C VAL A 82 -18.78 -13.00 -6.35
N LYS A 83 -18.10 -12.75 -7.48
CA LYS A 83 -18.06 -13.68 -8.60
C LYS A 83 -17.39 -15.00 -8.21
N VAL A 84 -16.24 -14.93 -7.53
CA VAL A 84 -15.45 -16.08 -7.08
C VAL A 84 -16.19 -16.90 -6.01
N MET A 85 -16.87 -16.25 -5.06
CA MET A 85 -17.65 -16.96 -4.04
C MET A 85 -18.89 -17.65 -4.62
N ASN A 86 -19.46 -17.09 -5.69
CA ASN A 86 -20.62 -17.67 -6.37
C ASN A 86 -20.27 -18.73 -7.41
N SER A 87 -19.02 -18.79 -7.89
CA SER A 87 -18.55 -19.87 -8.74
C SER A 87 -18.33 -21.12 -7.89
N ALA A 88 -19.10 -22.18 -8.17
CA ALA A 88 -18.82 -23.48 -7.57
C ALA A 88 -17.45 -23.97 -8.08
N PRO A 89 -16.51 -24.29 -7.19
CA PRO A 89 -15.21 -24.80 -7.62
C PRO A 89 -15.40 -26.15 -8.32
N PRO A 90 -14.82 -26.35 -9.52
CA PRO A 90 -14.90 -27.64 -10.19
C PRO A 90 -14.15 -28.69 -9.37
N ILE A 91 -14.77 -29.87 -9.27
CA ILE A 91 -14.12 -31.11 -8.84
C ILE A 91 -13.98 -31.94 -10.10
N ILE A 92 -12.74 -32.20 -10.51
CA ILE A 92 -12.43 -33.08 -11.62
C ILE A 92 -12.11 -34.44 -11.02
N ALA A 93 -13.03 -35.39 -11.15
CA ALA A 93 -12.82 -36.75 -10.71
C ALA A 93 -11.98 -37.51 -11.73
N ASP A 94 -10.69 -37.70 -11.45
CA ASP A 94 -9.84 -38.62 -12.21
C ASP A 94 -9.81 -39.98 -11.50
N GLY A 95 -10.60 -40.93 -12.02
CA GLY A 95 -10.65 -42.28 -11.48
C GLY A 95 -11.50 -42.49 -10.20
N PRO A 96 -11.49 -43.71 -9.64
CA PRO A 96 -12.33 -44.11 -8.52
C PRO A 96 -11.75 -43.74 -7.14
N ASP A 97 -10.47 -43.37 -7.06
CA ASP A 97 -9.83 -42.95 -5.82
C ASP A 97 -10.04 -41.44 -5.63
N PRO A 98 -10.71 -41.00 -4.55
CA PRO A 98 -10.89 -39.58 -4.25
C PRO A 98 -9.58 -38.81 -4.05
N ALA A 99 -8.46 -39.50 -3.79
CA ALA A 99 -7.15 -38.86 -3.67
C ALA A 99 -6.62 -38.29 -5.00
N ASP A 100 -7.08 -38.82 -6.13
CA ASP A 100 -6.69 -38.40 -7.48
C ASP A 100 -7.59 -37.29 -8.02
N TRP A 101 -8.61 -36.86 -7.25
CA TRP A 101 -9.54 -35.82 -7.69
C TRP A 101 -8.91 -34.44 -7.56
N GLU A 102 -8.97 -33.65 -8.62
CA GLU A 102 -8.51 -32.26 -8.60
C GLU A 102 -9.62 -31.34 -8.09
N TYR A 103 -9.30 -30.53 -7.08
CA TYR A 103 -10.19 -29.52 -6.53
C TYR A 103 -9.59 -28.14 -6.69
N SER A 104 -10.27 -27.26 -7.41
CA SER A 104 -9.80 -25.89 -7.70
C SER A 104 -10.38 -24.83 -6.75
N GLY A 105 -10.98 -25.23 -5.62
CA GLY A 105 -11.59 -24.29 -4.67
C GLY A 105 -10.68 -23.86 -3.51
N PRO A 106 -11.22 -23.10 -2.54
CA PRO A 106 -10.48 -22.69 -1.35
C PRO A 106 -9.96 -23.90 -0.56
N PRO A 107 -8.69 -23.92 -0.11
CA PRO A 107 -8.17 -25.03 0.70
C PRO A 107 -9.08 -25.34 1.89
N PHE A 108 -9.45 -26.61 2.06
CA PHE A 108 -10.44 -27.06 3.05
C PHE A 108 -9.97 -26.91 4.50
N ASP A 109 -8.67 -26.77 4.73
CA ASP A 109 -7.99 -26.69 6.02
C ASP A 109 -7.51 -25.27 6.37
N LEU A 110 -8.06 -24.24 5.73
CA LEU A 110 -7.75 -22.84 6.04
C LEU A 110 -8.08 -22.50 7.50
N LYS A 111 -7.06 -22.04 8.24
CA LYS A 111 -7.21 -21.54 9.61
C LYS A 111 -7.50 -20.05 9.62
N ASP A 112 -8.16 -19.58 10.67
CA ASP A 112 -8.40 -18.16 10.90
C ASP A 112 -7.08 -17.36 10.85
N GLY A 113 -7.00 -16.40 9.93
CA GLY A 113 -5.84 -15.52 9.72
C GLY A 113 -4.85 -15.96 8.63
N GLU A 114 -5.03 -17.12 8.01
CA GLU A 114 -4.27 -17.51 6.81
C GLU A 114 -4.74 -16.72 5.58
N LYS A 115 -3.79 -16.23 4.77
CA LYS A 115 -4.08 -15.50 3.55
C LYS A 115 -4.00 -16.44 2.34
N CYS A 116 -5.00 -16.37 1.47
CA CYS A 116 -4.97 -17.02 0.16
C CYS A 116 -4.84 -15.97 -0.94
N SER A 117 -3.99 -16.28 -1.93
CA SER A 117 -3.97 -15.57 -3.19
C SER A 117 -5.03 -16.16 -4.11
N ILE A 118 -5.85 -15.31 -4.72
CA ILE A 118 -6.87 -15.73 -5.69
C ILE A 118 -6.43 -15.25 -7.06
N THR A 119 -6.19 -16.19 -7.97
CA THR A 119 -5.86 -15.88 -9.37
C THR A 119 -7.08 -16.17 -10.23
N TYR A 120 -7.57 -15.16 -10.93
CA TYR A 120 -8.63 -15.29 -11.93
C TYR A 120 -7.99 -15.16 -13.31
N TRP A 121 -8.22 -16.16 -14.16
CA TRP A 121 -7.79 -16.15 -15.54
C TRP A 121 -8.97 -16.44 -16.47
N LYS A 122 -8.95 -15.81 -17.65
CA LYS A 122 -9.93 -16.04 -18.70
C LYS A 122 -9.20 -16.24 -20.02
N ASP A 123 -9.40 -17.39 -20.65
CA ASP A 123 -8.86 -17.67 -21.97
C ASP A 123 -9.50 -16.70 -22.99
N PRO A 124 -8.72 -15.90 -23.73
CA PRO A 124 -9.25 -14.96 -24.72
C PRO A 124 -9.82 -15.64 -25.99
N VAL A 125 -9.48 -16.91 -26.23
CA VAL A 125 -9.88 -17.69 -27.41
C VAL A 125 -11.06 -18.61 -27.09
N THR A 126 -10.94 -19.44 -26.05
CA THR A 126 -12.01 -20.39 -25.69
C THR A 126 -13.09 -19.75 -24.83
N GLY A 127 -12.74 -18.68 -24.10
CA GLY A 127 -13.64 -18.01 -23.16
C GLY A 127 -13.75 -18.71 -21.80
N ASP A 128 -12.98 -19.79 -21.60
CA ASP A 128 -12.96 -20.54 -20.35
C ASP A 128 -12.45 -19.67 -19.21
N GLU A 129 -13.09 -19.78 -18.05
CA GLU A 129 -12.77 -19.01 -16.85
C GLU A 129 -12.22 -19.95 -15.79
N GLU A 130 -11.01 -19.68 -15.30
CA GLU A 130 -10.36 -20.47 -14.27
C GLU A 130 -10.12 -19.59 -13.03
N VAL A 131 -10.44 -20.14 -11.86
CA VAL A 131 -10.16 -19.53 -10.56
C VAL A 131 -9.28 -20.48 -9.78
N ARG A 132 -8.10 -20.02 -9.39
CA ARG A 132 -7.14 -20.78 -8.60
C ARG A 132 -6.90 -20.12 -7.26
N PHE A 133 -6.90 -20.93 -6.20
CA PHE A 133 -6.60 -20.50 -4.83
C PHE A 133 -5.24 -21.06 -4.42
N ASP A 134 -4.26 -20.19 -4.24
CA ASP A 134 -2.94 -20.58 -3.74
C ASP A 134 -2.79 -20.11 -2.28
N ARG A 135 -2.49 -21.03 -1.37
CA ARG A 135 -2.17 -20.69 0.03
C ARG A 135 -0.90 -19.84 0.04
N GLN A 136 -0.99 -18.60 0.54
CA GLN A 136 0.22 -17.87 0.87
C GLN A 136 0.75 -18.41 2.19
N LEU A 137 1.73 -19.31 2.09
CA LEU A 137 2.57 -19.62 3.23
C LEU A 137 3.20 -18.29 3.67
N LYS A 138 2.79 -17.80 4.84
CA LYS A 138 3.41 -16.64 5.47
C LYS A 138 4.89 -17.03 5.61
N ALA A 139 5.76 -16.41 4.81
CA ALA A 139 7.19 -16.60 4.99
C ALA A 139 7.46 -16.29 6.46
N ILE A 140 7.90 -17.29 7.22
CA ILE A 140 8.41 -17.06 8.56
C ILE A 140 9.59 -16.14 8.30
N ALA A 141 9.43 -14.86 8.60
CA ALA A 141 10.51 -13.90 8.44
C ALA A 141 11.70 -14.49 9.19
N ALA A 142 12.82 -14.61 8.50
CA ALA A 142 14.03 -15.13 9.12
C ALA A 142 14.31 -14.32 10.41
N PRO A 143 14.83 -14.97 11.45
CA PRO A 143 15.28 -14.25 12.64
C PRO A 143 16.22 -13.12 12.20
N ALA A 144 15.98 -11.89 12.67
CA ALA A 144 16.92 -10.81 12.43
C ALA A 144 18.28 -11.17 13.06
N GLU A 145 19.36 -10.97 12.30
CA GLU A 145 20.73 -11.24 12.75
C GLU A 145 21.28 -10.06 13.57
N PHE A 146 20.85 -8.84 13.28
CA PHE A 146 21.22 -7.65 14.02
C PHE A 146 20.12 -6.60 14.02
N TYR A 147 20.28 -5.61 14.89
CA TYR A 147 19.36 -4.48 15.01
C TYR A 147 20.12 -3.16 14.87
N CYS A 148 19.45 -2.17 14.31
CA CYS A 148 19.95 -0.80 14.21
C CYS A 148 18.95 0.17 14.88
N THR A 149 19.42 1.29 15.41
CA THR A 149 18.54 2.42 15.71
C THR A 149 18.45 3.36 14.51
N SER A 150 17.32 4.04 14.39
CA SER A 150 17.08 5.06 13.37
C SER A 150 16.26 6.17 13.98
N GLY A 151 16.72 7.41 13.86
CA GLY A 151 16.13 8.52 14.60
C GLY A 151 16.69 9.90 14.22
N ASN A 152 16.29 10.92 14.97
CA ASN A 152 16.77 12.28 14.70
C ASN A 152 18.26 12.51 15.01
N HIS A 153 18.90 11.62 15.78
CA HIS A 153 20.34 11.68 16.08
C HIS A 153 21.22 11.25 14.89
N ASN A 154 20.68 10.50 13.94
CA ASN A 154 21.39 10.00 12.77
C ASN A 154 20.64 10.31 11.46
N ASP A 155 19.88 11.39 11.41
CA ASP A 155 19.10 11.80 10.23
C ASP A 155 18.19 10.68 9.65
N TRP A 156 17.67 9.80 10.52
CA TRP A 156 16.87 8.62 10.19
C TRP A 156 17.59 7.59 9.32
N THR A 157 18.92 7.54 9.35
CA THR A 157 19.68 6.42 8.78
C THR A 157 19.72 5.24 9.73
N ASP A 158 20.35 4.14 9.34
CA ASP A 158 20.64 3.00 10.20
C ASP A 158 21.94 3.24 10.98
N ASP A 159 21.90 3.02 12.30
CA ASP A 159 23.11 2.95 13.12
C ASP A 159 23.08 1.68 13.98
N ARG A 160 24.14 0.89 13.91
CA ARG A 160 24.13 -0.51 14.34
C ARG A 160 24.22 -0.62 15.87
N MET A 161 23.32 -1.42 16.46
CA MET A 161 23.37 -1.76 17.87
C MET A 161 24.42 -2.83 18.15
N VAL A 162 25.03 -2.76 19.32
CA VAL A 162 25.99 -3.75 19.84
C VAL A 162 25.22 -4.86 20.57
N GLU A 163 25.60 -6.11 20.37
CA GLU A 163 25.04 -7.23 21.13
C GLU A 163 25.56 -7.18 22.58
N GLY A 164 24.65 -7.27 23.55
CA GLY A 164 24.96 -7.25 24.97
C GLY A 164 25.35 -8.61 25.53
N ASP A 165 25.62 -8.65 26.84
CA ASP A 165 26.08 -9.87 27.53
C ASP A 165 25.03 -10.99 27.60
N ARG A 166 23.78 -10.67 27.28
CA ARG A 166 22.64 -11.61 27.33
C ARG A 166 22.15 -11.88 25.90
N PRO A 167 21.92 -13.15 25.53
CA PRO A 167 21.38 -13.48 24.21
C PRO A 167 20.09 -12.70 23.92
N GLY A 168 20.05 -12.06 22.75
CA GLY A 168 18.91 -11.26 22.31
C GLY A 168 18.81 -9.87 22.92
N LEU A 169 19.80 -9.44 23.72
CA LEU A 169 19.94 -8.05 24.17
C LEU A 169 20.83 -7.30 23.18
N PHE A 170 20.36 -6.18 22.68
CA PHE A 170 21.09 -5.24 21.83
C PHE A 170 21.05 -3.87 22.48
N PHE A 171 22.14 -3.12 22.43
CA PHE A 171 22.19 -1.78 22.98
C PHE A 171 23.01 -0.83 22.13
N GLN A 172 22.75 0.46 22.30
CA GLN A 172 23.51 1.53 21.69
C GLN A 172 23.51 2.75 22.61
N GLU A 173 24.63 3.46 22.66
CA GLU A 173 24.75 4.71 23.38
C GLU A 173 24.69 5.86 22.37
N VAL A 174 23.73 6.76 22.56
CA VAL A 174 23.40 7.83 21.64
C VAL A 174 23.42 9.15 22.40
N GLU A 175 24.03 10.18 21.81
CA GLU A 175 24.03 11.53 22.37
C GLU A 175 22.66 12.20 22.18
N ILE A 176 22.15 12.85 23.22
CA ILE A 176 20.88 13.58 23.13
C ILE A 176 21.08 14.84 22.27
N PRO A 177 20.29 15.04 21.20
CA PRO A 177 20.41 16.21 20.34
C PRO A 177 20.17 17.54 21.06
N ASP A 178 20.54 18.65 20.43
CA ASP A 178 20.35 20.03 20.93
C ASP A 178 18.90 20.37 21.33
N SER A 179 17.92 19.65 20.77
CA SER A 179 16.50 19.76 21.10
C SER A 179 16.15 19.27 22.51
N GLY A 180 17.03 18.50 23.15
CA GLY A 180 16.76 17.77 24.40
C GLY A 180 15.80 16.58 24.23
N ARG A 181 15.45 16.24 22.97
CA ARG A 181 14.50 15.17 22.62
C ARG A 181 15.12 14.26 21.57
N LEU A 182 15.36 13.01 21.95
CA LEU A 182 15.85 11.94 21.08
C LEU A 182 14.65 11.12 20.60
N GLU A 183 14.35 11.20 19.31
CA GLU A 183 13.32 10.38 18.67
C GLU A 183 13.98 9.21 17.96
N PHE A 184 13.54 7.98 18.22
CA PHE A 184 14.13 6.81 17.59
C PHE A 184 13.14 5.66 17.38
N ARG A 185 13.53 4.76 16.48
CA ARG A 185 12.94 3.46 16.17
C ARG A 185 14.05 2.42 16.05
N ILE A 186 13.65 1.16 15.95
CA ILE A 186 14.57 0.05 15.77
C ILE A 186 14.31 -0.57 14.40
N LEU A 187 15.37 -0.93 13.67
CA LEU A 187 15.30 -1.62 12.39
C LEU A 187 15.84 -3.03 12.56
N ALA A 188 15.10 -4.03 12.10
CA ALA A 188 15.63 -5.39 11.98
C ALA A 188 16.48 -5.51 10.71
N ASP A 189 17.71 -6.03 10.83
CA ASP A 189 18.68 -6.17 9.73
C ASP A 189 19.00 -4.87 8.97
N GLY A 190 18.76 -3.71 9.61
CA GLY A 190 18.93 -2.39 8.98
C GLY A 190 17.89 -2.06 7.90
N GLU A 191 16.83 -2.87 7.74
CA GLU A 191 15.85 -2.70 6.67
C GLU A 191 14.67 -1.82 7.14
N HIS A 192 14.38 -0.74 6.41
CA HIS A 192 13.28 0.19 6.76
C HIS A 192 11.89 -0.45 6.65
N ASP A 193 11.73 -1.46 5.80
CA ASP A 193 10.49 -2.24 5.67
C ASP A 193 10.29 -3.24 6.83
N ARG A 194 11.27 -3.35 7.73
CA ARG A 194 11.21 -4.15 8.96
C ARG A 194 11.46 -3.28 10.19
N SER A 195 10.84 -2.11 10.19
CA SER A 195 10.85 -1.17 11.31
C SER A 195 10.04 -1.69 12.50
N ILE A 196 10.53 -1.40 13.71
CA ILE A 196 9.97 -1.75 15.01
C ILE A 196 9.82 -0.46 15.81
N GLY A 197 8.63 -0.22 16.36
CA GLY A 197 8.25 1.03 17.00
C GLY A 197 7.13 0.84 18.02
N PRO A 198 6.73 1.88 18.75
CA PRO A 198 5.54 1.84 19.59
C PRO A 198 4.27 1.96 18.76
N GLU A 199 3.11 1.56 19.30
CA GLU A 199 1.81 1.78 18.65
C GLU A 199 1.53 3.26 18.34
N GLU A 200 1.99 4.15 19.22
CA GLU A 200 1.90 5.60 19.07
C GLU A 200 3.21 6.27 19.48
N THR A 201 3.54 7.43 18.92
CA THR A 201 4.75 8.17 19.29
C THR A 201 4.67 8.60 20.75
N THR A 202 5.59 8.12 21.60
CA THR A 202 5.44 8.18 23.06
C THR A 202 6.77 8.25 23.80
N GLU A 203 6.74 8.80 25.02
CA GLU A 203 7.83 8.74 26.01
C GLU A 203 7.73 7.51 26.92
N SER A 204 6.65 6.74 26.78
CA SER A 204 6.41 5.57 27.63
C SER A 204 7.10 4.31 27.08
N ARG A 205 7.73 3.56 27.98
CA ARG A 205 8.40 2.27 27.70
C ARG A 205 7.44 1.08 27.71
N SER A 206 6.21 1.27 28.21
CA SER A 206 5.23 0.19 28.42
C SER A 206 4.19 0.07 27.30
N VAL A 207 4.27 0.93 26.29
CA VAL A 207 3.35 0.91 25.15
C VAL A 207 3.65 -0.33 24.28
N PRO A 208 2.63 -1.00 23.72
CA PRO A 208 2.83 -2.15 22.85
C PRO A 208 3.83 -1.86 21.73
N ILE A 209 4.76 -2.80 21.52
CA ILE A 209 5.72 -2.76 20.42
C ILE A 209 5.05 -3.35 19.18
N ILE A 210 5.06 -2.60 18.08
CA ILE A 210 4.58 -3.01 16.77
C ILE A 210 5.77 -3.29 15.83
N GLY A 211 5.55 -4.13 14.83
CA GLY A 211 6.57 -4.57 13.88
C GLY A 211 7.28 -5.87 14.29
N PRO A 212 8.28 -6.32 13.52
CA PRO A 212 8.86 -5.66 12.35
C PRO A 212 7.88 -5.54 11.17
N GLY A 213 7.75 -4.35 10.59
CA GLY A 213 6.86 -4.10 9.45
C GLY A 213 7.08 -2.75 8.75
N SER A 214 6.64 -2.67 7.49
CA SER A 214 6.91 -1.52 6.60
C SER A 214 6.04 -0.29 6.88
N ASP A 215 4.99 -0.47 7.68
CA ASP A 215 3.95 0.48 8.04
C ASP A 215 4.25 1.24 9.34
N VAL A 216 5.30 0.85 10.08
CA VAL A 216 5.68 1.53 11.33
C VAL A 216 6.23 2.93 11.02
N ARG A 217 5.57 3.97 11.56
CA ARG A 217 5.92 5.40 11.40
C ARG A 217 6.02 6.16 12.72
N THR A 218 5.80 5.46 13.82
CA THR A 218 5.76 5.96 15.21
C THR A 218 7.11 5.75 15.88
N SER A 219 7.43 6.58 16.87
CA SER A 219 8.78 6.63 17.45
C SER A 219 8.75 6.70 18.97
N TRP A 220 9.75 6.12 19.62
CA TRP A 220 9.98 6.40 21.04
C TRP A 220 10.67 7.74 21.20
N ILE A 221 10.35 8.43 22.28
CA ILE A 221 10.94 9.71 22.66
C ILE A 221 11.70 9.52 23.97
N ALA A 222 13.00 9.77 23.96
CA ALA A 222 13.82 9.90 25.15
C ALA A 222 14.15 11.38 25.39
N THR A 223 14.08 11.82 26.63
CA THR A 223 14.37 13.21 27.03
C THR A 223 15.55 13.26 27.99
N GLY A 224 16.36 14.32 27.89
CA GLY A 224 17.51 14.56 28.76
C GLY A 224 18.22 15.85 28.36
N ARG A 225 19.40 16.13 28.94
CA ARG A 225 20.12 17.36 28.60
C ARG A 225 20.84 17.18 27.26
N PRO A 226 20.85 18.19 26.39
CA PRO A 226 21.69 18.17 25.20
C PRO A 226 23.13 17.77 25.51
N GLY A 227 23.65 16.80 24.76
CA GLY A 227 25.00 16.27 24.96
C GLY A 227 25.13 15.15 26.00
N ASP A 228 24.09 14.84 26.78
CA ASP A 228 24.12 13.68 27.67
C ASP A 228 24.07 12.39 26.82
N LEU A 229 24.74 11.34 27.28
CA LEU A 229 24.65 10.01 26.67
C LEU A 229 23.42 9.26 27.18
N MET A 230 22.61 8.76 26.26
CA MET A 230 21.46 7.92 26.52
C MET A 230 21.73 6.51 25.98
N ARG A 231 21.65 5.51 26.85
CA ARG A 231 21.73 4.11 26.44
C ARG A 231 20.36 3.60 26.09
N ILE A 232 20.19 3.15 24.85
CA ILE A 232 19.00 2.47 24.33
C ILE A 232 19.27 0.98 24.36
N GLU A 233 18.37 0.19 24.96
CA GLU A 233 18.42 -1.27 24.99
C GLU A 233 17.16 -1.85 24.36
N TYR A 234 17.36 -2.86 23.52
CA TYR A 234 16.31 -3.65 22.91
C TYR A 234 16.54 -5.12 23.21
N MET A 235 15.52 -5.80 23.73
CA MET A 235 15.57 -7.22 24.05
C MET A 235 14.53 -7.96 23.22
N THR A 236 14.93 -9.08 22.63
CA THR A 236 14.05 -10.00 21.92
C THR A 236 14.35 -11.45 22.28
N THR A 237 13.31 -12.21 22.62
CA THR A 237 13.42 -13.67 22.78
C THR A 237 12.78 -14.33 21.56
N GLN A 238 13.54 -14.58 20.49
CA GLN A 238 12.98 -15.31 19.37
C GLN A 238 12.67 -16.76 19.78
N GLY A 239 11.38 -17.11 19.79
CA GLY A 239 10.95 -18.47 20.05
C GLY A 239 11.31 -19.38 18.86
N PRO A 240 11.61 -20.67 19.08
CA PRO A 240 11.99 -21.62 18.01
C PRO A 240 10.93 -21.85 16.91
N SER A 241 9.73 -21.28 17.05
CA SER A 241 8.60 -21.46 16.13
C SER A 241 8.18 -20.21 15.34
N GLY A 242 9.00 -19.14 15.31
CA GLY A 242 8.69 -17.93 14.53
C GLY A 242 7.44 -17.18 15.02
N GLY A 243 6.95 -17.51 16.23
CA GLY A 243 5.94 -16.74 16.94
C GLY A 243 6.52 -15.45 17.52
N ALA A 244 5.65 -14.46 17.76
CA ALA A 244 6.02 -13.18 18.35
C ALA A 244 6.77 -13.40 19.67
N GLY A 245 8.09 -13.31 19.63
CA GLY A 245 8.95 -13.36 20.79
C GLY A 245 8.62 -12.25 21.77
N LEU A 246 8.95 -12.43 23.05
CA LEU A 246 8.84 -11.35 24.01
C LEU A 246 9.84 -10.27 23.61
N GLN A 247 9.33 -9.06 23.35
CA GLN A 247 10.12 -7.90 22.99
C GLN A 247 10.01 -6.86 24.11
N SER A 248 11.11 -6.21 24.44
CA SER A 248 11.10 -5.05 25.31
C SER A 248 12.11 -4.02 24.85
N VAL A 249 11.81 -2.76 25.13
CA VAL A 249 12.69 -1.63 24.87
C VAL A 249 12.83 -0.83 26.16
N SER A 250 14.04 -0.37 26.43
CA SER A 250 14.30 0.52 27.54
C SER A 250 15.39 1.51 27.17
N TRP A 251 15.38 2.68 27.80
CA TRP A 251 16.44 3.66 27.61
C TRP A 251 16.70 4.38 28.92
N PHE A 252 17.95 4.68 29.22
CA PHE A 252 18.34 5.36 30.45
C PHE A 252 19.64 6.16 30.25
N PRO A 253 19.81 7.27 30.98
CA PRO A 253 21.04 8.05 30.91
C PRO A 253 22.24 7.22 31.37
N VAL A 254 23.37 7.37 30.70
CA VAL A 254 24.65 6.81 31.13
C VAL A 254 25.27 7.80 32.10
N GLU A 255 25.49 7.37 33.35
CA GLU A 255 26.24 8.19 34.30
C GLU A 255 27.70 8.31 33.82
N ALA A 256 28.17 9.55 33.67
CA ALA A 256 29.55 9.87 33.32
C ALA A 256 30.52 9.65 34.50
#